data_AF-A0A1Q5UMP0-F1
#
_entry.id   AF-A0A1Q5UMP0-F1
#
_cell.length_a   1.000
_cell.length_b   1.000
_cell.length_c   1.000
_cell.angle_alpha   90.00
_cell.angle_beta   90.00
_cell.angle_gamma   90.00
#
_symmetry.space_group_name_H-M   'P 1'
#
loop_
_entity.id
_entity.type
_entity.pdbx_description
1 polymer ?
#
loop_
_entity_poly.entity_id
_entity_poly.type
_entity_poly.pdbx_seq_one_letter_code
_entity_poly.pdbx_strand_id
1 'polypeptide(L)'
;MAAQVAKYSVLPRLDMALEIQDFRASGELYNTLLDDSDQPPVSEEHITDLAEMFVRHNADKVLGIHLIHGHFKIPKNTVMLGSNFENPSLRWTKVTDIEEIDPSRVHGHIFALYQGGLCAYELQDGPLPDLSGIGPGFLDEFINYIIKKNLTSLIGLQILGCSDGSMSELILDQATVMVESTFVKNTVPTRITGWKFEASGSKPRVCSANETHAVMTSGNHKVFNAGKPLPKLDNVDDLKAALAVVGVI
;
A
#
# COMPACT_ATOMS: atom_id res chain seq x y z
N MET A 1 -25.59 -12.25 26.61
CA MET A 1 -26.02 -11.24 25.62
C MET A 1 -25.21 -11.47 24.35
N ALA A 2 -25.88 -11.82 23.25
CA ALA A 2 -25.22 -12.00 21.96
C ALA A 2 -24.99 -10.62 21.34
N ALA A 3 -23.72 -10.26 21.13
CA ALA A 3 -23.38 -9.08 20.34
C ALA A 3 -23.81 -9.36 18.89
N GLN A 4 -24.71 -8.54 18.37
CA GLN A 4 -25.12 -8.58 16.98
C GLN A 4 -23.92 -8.11 16.15
N VAL A 5 -23.24 -9.04 15.49
CA VAL A 5 -22.19 -8.72 14.52
C VAL A 5 -22.86 -7.92 13.41
N ALA A 6 -22.50 -6.64 13.29
CA ALA A 6 -22.93 -5.84 12.16
C ALA A 6 -22.46 -6.55 10.89
N LYS A 7 -23.40 -7.02 10.06
CA LYS A 7 -23.07 -7.49 8.72
C LYS A 7 -22.54 -6.27 7.97
N TYR A 8 -21.24 -6.24 7.70
CA TYR A 8 -20.62 -5.30 6.76
C TYR A 8 -21.12 -5.66 5.36
N SER A 9 -22.39 -5.33 5.10
CA SER A 9 -23.18 -5.80 3.95
C SER A 9 -22.96 -4.94 2.71
N VAL A 10 -22.01 -4.01 2.76
CA VAL A 10 -21.50 -3.25 1.62
C VAL A 10 -20.04 -3.62 1.51
N LEU A 11 -19.68 -4.31 0.42
CA LEU A 11 -18.27 -4.55 0.10
C LEU A 11 -17.57 -3.17 0.07
N PRO A 12 -16.38 -3.04 0.68
CA PRO A 12 -15.78 -1.75 1.00
C PRO A 12 -15.16 -1.03 -0.20
N ARG A 13 -15.96 -0.78 -1.24
CA ARG A 13 -15.54 -0.25 -2.54
C ARG A 13 -14.29 -0.98 -3.10
N LEU A 14 -14.14 -2.26 -2.74
CA LEU A 14 -12.99 -3.09 -3.12
C LEU A 14 -13.16 -3.62 -4.55
N ASP A 15 -14.41 -3.86 -4.96
CA ASP A 15 -14.85 -4.41 -6.24
C ASP A 15 -15.78 -3.46 -7.00
N MET A 16 -15.86 -2.19 -6.58
CA MET A 16 -16.73 -1.19 -7.19
C MET A 16 -15.97 0.08 -7.50
N ALA A 17 -16.48 0.84 -8.47
CA ALA A 17 -15.95 2.16 -8.79
C ALA A 17 -16.03 3.09 -7.56
N LEU A 18 -14.97 3.88 -7.38
CA LEU A 18 -14.88 4.91 -6.36
C LEU A 18 -15.68 6.15 -6.78
N GLU A 19 -16.17 6.87 -5.79
CA GLU A 19 -16.86 8.15 -5.96
C GLU A 19 -16.05 9.28 -5.33
N ILE A 20 -16.40 10.53 -5.64
CA ILE A 20 -15.72 11.74 -5.10
C ILE A 20 -15.64 11.73 -3.57
N GLN A 21 -16.66 11.17 -2.90
CA GLN A 21 -16.67 11.06 -1.45
C GLN A 21 -15.60 10.10 -0.92
N ASP A 22 -15.35 9.00 -1.64
CA ASP A 22 -14.30 8.03 -1.29
C ASP A 22 -12.91 8.68 -1.41
N PHE A 23 -12.68 9.51 -2.43
CA PHE A 23 -11.43 10.25 -2.58
C PHE A 23 -11.19 11.25 -1.44
N ARG A 24 -12.23 11.97 -1.02
CA ARG A 24 -12.12 12.89 0.14
C ARG A 24 -11.79 12.13 1.42
N ALA A 25 -12.49 11.02 1.68
CA ALA A 25 -12.24 10.18 2.83
C ALA A 25 -10.80 9.61 2.79
N SER A 26 -10.32 9.23 1.61
CA SER A 26 -8.95 8.74 1.39
C SER A 26 -7.90 9.77 1.84
N GLY A 27 -7.99 11.00 1.34
CA GLY A 27 -7.03 12.05 1.69
C GLY A 27 -7.13 12.51 3.15
N GLU A 28 -8.34 12.53 3.72
CA GLU A 28 -8.55 12.81 5.14
C GLU A 28 -7.92 11.73 6.02
N LEU A 29 -8.15 10.46 5.69
CA LEU A 29 -7.58 9.31 6.40
C LEU A 29 -6.05 9.32 6.31
N TYR A 30 -5.47 9.50 5.12
CA TYR A 30 -4.01 9.57 4.91
C TYR A 30 -3.35 10.58 5.87
N ASN A 31 -3.95 11.77 5.98
CA ASN A 31 -3.47 12.82 6.86
C ASN A 31 -3.59 12.51 8.37
N THR A 32 -4.24 11.43 8.77
CA THR A 32 -4.25 10.96 10.17
C THR A 32 -3.18 9.91 10.49
N LEU A 33 -2.54 9.34 9.46
CA LEU A 33 -1.61 8.23 9.64
C LEU A 33 -0.29 8.67 10.28
N LEU A 34 0.30 7.75 11.05
CA LEU A 34 1.66 7.85 11.57
C LEU A 34 2.65 7.40 10.51
N ASP A 35 3.90 7.87 10.62
CA ASP A 35 5.01 7.32 9.85
C ASP A 35 5.26 5.86 10.28
N ASP A 36 5.81 5.03 9.39
CA ASP A 36 6.08 3.63 9.70
C ASP A 36 7.11 3.52 10.84
N SER A 37 8.09 4.41 10.93
CA SER A 37 9.11 4.38 11.97
C SER A 37 8.55 4.60 13.39
N ASP A 38 7.40 5.27 13.51
CA ASP A 38 6.74 5.57 14.79
C ASP A 38 5.78 4.46 15.27
N GLN A 39 5.68 3.35 14.53
CA GLN A 39 4.74 2.27 14.82
C GLN A 39 5.39 1.08 15.53
N PRO A 40 4.64 0.34 16.37
CA PRO A 40 5.15 -0.90 16.96
C PRO A 40 5.43 -1.96 15.89
N PRO A 41 6.31 -2.95 16.15
CA PRO A 41 6.50 -4.08 15.25
C PRO A 41 5.24 -4.96 15.18
N VAL A 42 5.04 -5.63 14.06
CA VAL A 42 3.97 -6.64 13.92
C VAL A 42 4.52 -7.99 14.39
N SER A 43 3.78 -8.68 15.27
CA SER A 43 4.23 -9.99 15.78
C SER A 43 4.15 -11.08 14.70
N GLU A 44 5.11 -12.01 14.72
CA GLU A 44 5.11 -13.16 13.80
C GLU A 44 3.86 -14.06 13.95
N GLU A 45 3.28 -14.11 15.15
CA GLU A 45 1.99 -14.79 15.40
C GLU A 45 0.89 -14.19 14.53
N HIS A 46 0.76 -12.86 14.48
CA HIS A 46 -0.27 -12.23 13.66
C HIS A 46 -0.05 -12.47 12.17
N ILE A 47 1.20 -12.41 11.72
CA ILE A 47 1.52 -12.68 10.32
C ILE A 47 1.18 -14.13 9.96
N THR A 48 1.46 -15.09 10.85
CA THR A 48 1.14 -16.51 10.64
C THR A 48 -0.37 -16.75 10.58
N ASP A 49 -1.12 -16.23 11.56
CA ASP A 49 -2.60 -16.35 11.60
C ASP A 49 -3.24 -15.75 10.34
N LEU A 50 -2.74 -14.59 9.87
CA LEU A 50 -3.21 -13.94 8.65
C LEU A 50 -2.84 -14.74 7.41
N ALA A 51 -1.63 -15.29 7.32
CA ALA A 51 -1.24 -16.16 6.20
C ALA A 51 -2.18 -17.37 6.06
N GLU A 52 -2.50 -18.02 7.18
CA GLU A 52 -3.44 -19.15 7.19
C GLU A 52 -4.84 -18.74 6.72
N MET A 53 -5.32 -17.56 7.14
CA MET A 53 -6.60 -17.01 6.71
C MET A 53 -6.62 -16.70 5.21
N PHE A 54 -5.61 -16.00 4.69
CA PHE A 54 -5.56 -15.61 3.28
C PHE A 54 -5.52 -16.84 2.36
N VAL A 55 -4.68 -17.83 2.67
CA VAL A 55 -4.60 -19.07 1.89
C VAL A 55 -5.90 -19.87 1.96
N ARG A 56 -6.51 -20.00 3.14
CA ARG A 56 -7.78 -20.73 3.32
C ARG A 56 -8.91 -20.13 2.50
N HIS A 57 -8.91 -18.82 2.30
CA HIS A 57 -9.90 -18.10 1.48
C HIS A 57 -9.44 -17.87 0.04
N ASN A 58 -8.30 -18.42 -0.39
CA ASN A 58 -7.73 -18.18 -1.73
C ASN A 58 -7.58 -16.66 -2.05
N ALA A 59 -7.37 -15.85 -1.01
CA ALA A 59 -7.17 -14.42 -1.10
C ALA A 59 -5.70 -14.05 -1.36
N ASP A 60 -4.78 -14.95 -1.04
CA ASP A 60 -3.31 -14.79 -1.16
C ASP A 60 -2.81 -14.47 -2.58
N LYS A 61 -3.63 -14.75 -3.59
CA LYS A 61 -3.32 -14.46 -5.01
C LYS A 61 -3.59 -13.01 -5.42
N VAL A 62 -4.46 -12.31 -4.69
CA VAL A 62 -4.96 -10.98 -5.08
C VAL A 62 -4.78 -9.96 -3.97
N LEU A 63 -4.76 -10.41 -2.72
CA LEU A 63 -4.68 -9.56 -1.54
C LEU A 63 -3.46 -9.92 -0.69
N GLY A 64 -2.89 -8.88 -0.07
CA GLY A 64 -1.89 -8.96 0.98
C GLY A 64 -2.29 -8.11 2.18
N ILE A 65 -1.36 -7.96 3.11
CA ILE A 65 -1.49 -7.00 4.21
C ILE A 65 -0.39 -5.95 4.12
N HIS A 66 -0.72 -4.77 4.63
CA HIS A 66 0.21 -3.65 4.67
C HIS A 66 0.19 -2.98 6.04
N LEU A 67 1.33 -2.46 6.46
CA LEU A 67 1.45 -1.62 7.64
C LEU A 67 0.84 -0.26 7.31
N ILE A 68 -0.25 0.14 7.97
CA ILE A 68 -0.94 1.39 7.64
C ILE A 68 -0.06 2.57 8.03
N HIS A 69 0.46 3.34 7.08
CA HIS A 69 1.32 4.49 7.38
C HIS A 69 1.21 5.60 6.33
N GLY A 70 1.73 6.77 6.67
CA GLY A 70 1.92 7.89 5.74
C GLY A 70 3.16 8.68 6.12
N HIS A 71 3.93 9.11 5.12
CA HIS A 71 5.26 9.73 5.33
C HIS A 71 5.22 11.26 5.41
N PHE A 72 4.15 11.87 4.91
CA PHE A 72 3.97 13.32 4.88
C PHE A 72 2.49 13.68 4.96
N LYS A 73 2.17 14.97 4.98
CA LYS A 73 0.79 15.45 4.87
C LYS A 73 0.52 15.94 3.46
N ILE A 74 -0.68 15.68 2.97
CA ILE A 74 -1.11 16.06 1.63
C ILE A 74 -2.11 17.22 1.69
N PRO A 75 -2.15 18.11 0.68
CA PRO A 75 -3.11 19.20 0.62
C PRO A 75 -4.57 18.73 0.64
N LYS A 76 -5.48 19.62 1.04
CA LYS A 76 -6.91 19.37 0.92
C LYS A 76 -7.30 19.13 -0.55
N ASN A 77 -8.31 18.29 -0.77
CA ASN A 77 -8.78 17.89 -2.12
C ASN A 77 -7.74 17.17 -2.96
N THR A 78 -6.75 16.54 -2.31
CA THR A 78 -5.79 15.67 -2.98
C THR A 78 -5.79 14.28 -2.36
N VAL A 79 -5.28 13.30 -3.11
CA VAL A 79 -5.13 11.91 -2.69
C VAL A 79 -3.77 11.37 -3.11
N MET A 80 -3.35 10.26 -2.51
CA MET A 80 -2.20 9.48 -2.96
C MET A 80 -2.63 8.52 -4.06
N LEU A 81 -2.18 8.75 -5.30
CA LEU A 81 -2.51 7.92 -6.47
C LEU A 81 -1.25 7.28 -7.06
N GLY A 82 -1.24 5.95 -7.09
CA GLY A 82 -0.21 5.11 -7.67
C GLY A 82 -0.37 4.90 -9.17
N SER A 83 0.75 4.82 -9.88
CA SER A 83 0.81 4.38 -11.28
C SER A 83 2.01 3.45 -11.48
N ASN A 84 1.80 2.36 -12.23
CA ASN A 84 2.84 1.38 -12.51
C ASN A 84 3.54 1.70 -13.83
N PHE A 85 4.85 1.46 -13.87
CA PHE A 85 5.67 1.65 -15.06
C PHE A 85 6.68 0.51 -15.18
N GLU A 86 7.05 0.20 -16.42
CA GLU A 86 7.99 -0.87 -16.73
C GLU A 86 9.36 -0.33 -17.15
N ASN A 87 10.36 -1.21 -17.16
CA ASN A 87 11.74 -0.95 -17.58
C ASN A 87 12.43 0.21 -16.82
N PRO A 88 12.79 0.05 -15.54
CA PRO A 88 12.51 -1.10 -14.65
C PRO A 88 11.08 -1.07 -14.09
N SER A 89 10.61 -2.18 -13.54
CA SER A 89 9.32 -2.25 -12.86
C SER A 89 9.33 -1.33 -11.63
N LEU A 90 8.44 -0.34 -11.64
CA LEU A 90 8.30 0.63 -10.56
C LEU A 90 6.84 1.06 -10.40
N ARG A 91 6.49 1.45 -9.17
CA ARG A 91 5.24 2.15 -8.86
C ARG A 91 5.57 3.53 -8.33
N TRP A 92 4.97 4.56 -8.93
CA TRP A 92 5.10 5.94 -8.49
C TRP A 92 3.77 6.42 -7.91
N THR A 93 3.74 6.67 -6.61
CA THR A 93 2.55 7.17 -5.91
C THR A 93 2.72 8.64 -5.63
N LYS A 94 1.79 9.47 -6.10
CA LYS A 94 1.88 10.94 -6.01
C LYS A 94 0.64 11.55 -5.38
N VAL A 95 0.84 12.70 -4.77
CA VAL A 95 -0.24 13.65 -4.49
C VAL A 95 -0.89 14.06 -5.82
N THR A 96 -2.19 13.81 -5.95
CA THR A 96 -2.98 14.11 -7.15
C THR A 96 -4.26 14.84 -6.76
N ASP A 97 -4.64 15.88 -7.50
CA ASP A 97 -5.89 16.60 -7.27
C ASP A 97 -7.08 15.70 -7.63
N ILE A 98 -8.10 15.67 -6.76
CA ILE A 98 -9.32 14.91 -6.97
C ILE A 98 -10.01 15.30 -8.29
N GLU A 99 -9.93 16.56 -8.70
CA GLU A 99 -10.55 17.05 -9.94
C GLU A 99 -9.88 16.51 -11.21
N GLU A 100 -8.64 16.01 -11.11
CA GLU A 100 -7.88 15.43 -12.23
C GLU A 100 -8.09 13.91 -12.37
N ILE A 101 -8.80 13.28 -11.43
CA ILE A 101 -8.97 11.83 -11.38
C ILE A 101 -10.22 11.41 -12.16
N ASP A 102 -10.04 10.49 -13.10
CA ASP A 102 -11.14 9.74 -13.72
C ASP A 102 -11.54 8.56 -12.81
N PRO A 103 -12.72 8.59 -12.16
CA PRO A 103 -13.12 7.54 -11.23
C PRO A 103 -13.29 6.16 -11.88
N SER A 104 -13.47 6.11 -13.20
CA SER A 104 -13.61 4.84 -13.94
C SER A 104 -12.29 4.12 -14.16
N ARG A 105 -11.17 4.79 -13.86
CA ARG A 105 -9.80 4.30 -14.10
C ARG A 105 -9.00 4.08 -12.83
N VAL A 106 -9.61 4.27 -11.67
CA VAL A 106 -8.94 4.13 -10.39
C VAL A 106 -9.67 3.18 -9.48
N HIS A 107 -8.92 2.49 -8.63
CA HIS A 107 -9.44 1.68 -7.55
C HIS A 107 -8.66 1.96 -6.26
N GLY A 108 -9.24 1.59 -5.11
CA GLY A 108 -8.51 1.66 -3.85
C GLY A 108 -7.38 0.64 -3.85
N HIS A 109 -6.21 0.95 -3.32
CA HIS A 109 -5.05 0.06 -3.34
C HIS A 109 -4.73 -0.50 -1.94
N ILE A 110 -4.62 0.39 -0.95
CA ILE A 110 -4.40 0.01 0.45
C ILE A 110 -5.51 0.58 1.30
N PHE A 111 -6.13 -0.30 2.09
CA PHE A 111 -7.32 -0.04 2.87
C PHE A 111 -7.01 -0.16 4.36
N ALA A 112 -7.49 0.79 5.15
CA ALA A 112 -7.49 0.72 6.61
C ALA A 112 -8.93 0.66 7.14
N LEU A 113 -9.12 0.08 8.33
CA LEU A 113 -10.42 0.10 8.98
C LEU A 113 -10.64 1.48 9.61
N TYR A 114 -11.58 2.24 9.05
CA TYR A 114 -11.90 3.60 9.43
C TYR A 114 -13.41 3.80 9.58
N GLN A 115 -13.84 4.39 10.70
CA GLN A 115 -15.26 4.69 11.00
C GLN A 115 -16.22 3.50 10.79
N GLY A 116 -15.77 2.27 11.05
CA GLY A 116 -16.59 1.06 10.93
C GLY A 116 -16.67 0.47 9.51
N GLY A 117 -15.79 0.88 8.59
CA GLY A 117 -15.65 0.26 7.28
C GLY A 117 -14.20 0.28 6.79
N LEU A 118 -13.88 -0.49 5.75
CA LEU A 118 -12.59 -0.37 5.10
C LEU A 118 -12.61 0.87 4.18
N CYS A 119 -11.59 1.71 4.29
CA CYS A 119 -11.42 2.94 3.52
C CYS A 119 -10.03 2.92 2.87
N ALA A 120 -9.97 3.12 1.56
CA ALA A 120 -8.71 3.21 0.85
C ALA A 120 -8.00 4.52 1.20
N TYR A 121 -6.76 4.46 1.70
CA TYR A 121 -5.93 5.65 1.96
C TYR A 121 -4.87 5.88 0.89
N GLU A 122 -4.63 4.86 0.05
CA GLU A 122 -3.90 4.96 -1.20
C GLU A 122 -4.75 4.39 -2.33
N LEU A 123 -4.68 5.03 -3.49
CA LEU A 123 -5.39 4.65 -4.71
C LEU A 123 -4.39 4.18 -5.76
N GLN A 124 -4.90 3.52 -6.80
CA GLN A 124 -4.11 3.02 -7.93
C GLN A 124 -4.84 3.27 -9.24
N ASP A 125 -4.12 3.78 -10.25
CA ASP A 125 -4.58 3.80 -11.65
C ASP A 125 -4.51 2.38 -12.22
N GLY A 126 -5.61 1.96 -12.83
CA GLY A 126 -5.78 0.62 -13.38
C GLY A 126 -7.21 0.10 -13.27
N PRO A 127 -7.48 -1.07 -13.87
CA PRO A 127 -8.77 -1.73 -13.72
C PRO A 127 -8.99 -2.19 -12.28
N LEU A 128 -10.26 -2.38 -11.90
CA LEU A 128 -10.61 -3.06 -10.65
C LEU A 128 -9.97 -4.45 -10.57
N PRO A 129 -9.55 -4.90 -9.38
CA PRO A 129 -9.03 -6.25 -9.20
C PRO A 129 -10.12 -7.30 -9.46
N ASP A 130 -9.72 -8.46 -10.00
CA ASP A 130 -10.60 -9.63 -10.04
C ASP A 130 -10.61 -10.33 -8.68
N LEU A 131 -11.69 -10.15 -7.92
CA LEU A 131 -11.87 -10.77 -6.60
C LEU A 131 -12.72 -12.05 -6.67
N SER A 132 -13.11 -12.51 -7.86
CA SER A 132 -14.03 -13.65 -8.02
C SER A 132 -13.50 -14.95 -7.42
N GLY A 133 -12.18 -15.08 -7.30
CA GLY A 133 -11.51 -16.23 -6.70
C GLY A 133 -11.53 -16.24 -5.17
N ILE A 134 -11.93 -15.16 -4.51
CA ILE A 134 -11.86 -15.04 -3.05
C ILE A 134 -13.04 -15.75 -2.39
N GLY A 135 -12.76 -16.56 -1.38
CA GLY A 135 -13.73 -17.32 -0.61
C GLY A 135 -14.75 -16.41 0.10
N PRO A 136 -16.03 -16.83 0.17
CA PRO A 136 -17.05 -16.05 0.85
C PRO A 136 -16.72 -15.91 2.34
N GLY A 137 -16.94 -14.71 2.88
CA GLY A 137 -16.71 -14.41 4.30
C GLY A 137 -15.26 -14.02 4.65
N PHE A 138 -14.34 -13.99 3.69
CA PHE A 138 -12.96 -13.53 3.92
C PHE A 138 -12.92 -12.15 4.59
N LEU A 139 -13.62 -11.16 4.04
CA LEU A 139 -13.58 -9.80 4.56
C LEU A 139 -14.15 -9.69 5.97
N ASP A 140 -15.25 -10.40 6.26
CA ASP A 140 -15.81 -10.44 7.61
C ASP A 140 -14.82 -11.07 8.60
N GLU A 141 -14.15 -12.16 8.21
CA GLU A 141 -13.14 -12.80 9.06
C GLU A 141 -11.93 -11.90 9.29
N PHE A 142 -11.42 -11.27 8.24
CA PHE A 142 -10.31 -10.32 8.30
C PHE A 142 -10.64 -9.15 9.23
N ILE A 143 -11.74 -8.45 9.00
CA ILE A 143 -12.16 -7.30 9.83
C ILE A 143 -12.33 -7.72 11.29
N ASN A 144 -13.00 -8.85 11.55
CA ASN A 144 -13.19 -9.35 12.91
C ASN A 144 -11.86 -9.69 13.60
N TYR A 145 -10.91 -10.27 12.87
CA TYR A 145 -9.58 -10.56 13.39
C TYR A 145 -8.83 -9.28 13.76
N ILE A 146 -8.80 -8.31 12.84
CA ILE A 146 -8.15 -7.00 13.04
C ILE A 146 -8.72 -6.27 14.27
N ILE A 147 -10.05 -6.24 14.42
CA ILE A 147 -10.70 -5.64 15.60
C ILE A 147 -10.35 -6.42 16.87
N LYS A 148 -10.52 -7.74 16.88
CA LYS A 148 -10.33 -8.58 18.07
C LYS A 148 -8.90 -8.57 18.60
N LYS A 149 -7.92 -8.41 17.71
CA LYS A 149 -6.50 -8.36 18.05
C LYS A 149 -5.97 -6.93 18.24
N ASN A 150 -6.83 -5.91 18.18
CA ASN A 150 -6.48 -4.49 18.30
C ASN A 150 -5.45 -4.01 17.25
N LEU A 151 -5.60 -4.46 16.00
CA LEU A 151 -4.68 -4.16 14.89
C LEU A 151 -5.21 -3.05 13.96
N THR A 152 -6.32 -2.40 14.30
CA THR A 152 -7.06 -1.48 13.41
C THR A 152 -6.26 -0.28 12.92
N SER A 153 -5.29 0.19 13.70
CA SER A 153 -4.40 1.30 13.33
C SER A 153 -3.04 0.83 12.81
N LEU A 154 -2.82 -0.49 12.69
CA LEU A 154 -1.53 -1.07 12.36
C LEU A 154 -1.56 -1.85 11.04
N ILE A 155 -2.59 -2.68 10.84
CA ILE A 155 -2.68 -3.58 9.69
C ILE A 155 -3.85 -3.19 8.79
N GLY A 156 -3.52 -2.97 7.52
CA GLY A 156 -4.43 -2.71 6.43
C GLY A 156 -4.47 -3.87 5.44
N LEU A 157 -5.46 -3.83 4.57
CA LEU A 157 -5.62 -4.77 3.46
C LEU A 157 -5.04 -4.13 2.19
N GLN A 158 -4.24 -4.88 1.45
CA GLN A 158 -3.61 -4.41 0.22
C GLN A 158 -4.06 -5.24 -0.97
N ILE A 159 -4.33 -4.60 -2.11
CA ILE A 159 -4.43 -5.29 -3.39
C ILE A 159 -3.02 -5.49 -3.95
N LEU A 160 -2.67 -6.73 -4.29
CA LEU A 160 -1.36 -7.05 -4.84
C LEU A 160 -1.23 -6.53 -6.28
N GLY A 161 -0.07 -5.95 -6.60
CA GLY A 161 0.28 -5.47 -7.93
C GLY A 161 0.86 -6.55 -8.86
N CYS A 162 1.31 -6.13 -10.04
CA CYS A 162 1.80 -7.04 -11.10
C CYS A 162 3.22 -7.60 -10.89
N SER A 163 4.02 -7.10 -9.94
CA SER A 163 5.38 -7.60 -9.74
C SER A 163 5.40 -8.78 -8.77
N ASP A 164 6.05 -9.87 -9.18
CA ASP A 164 6.32 -11.02 -8.29
C ASP A 164 7.57 -10.82 -7.42
N GLY A 165 8.35 -9.76 -7.67
CA GLY A 165 9.55 -9.41 -6.90
C GLY A 165 9.24 -8.56 -5.66
N SER A 166 10.14 -8.60 -4.68
CA SER A 166 10.06 -7.72 -3.51
C SER A 166 10.35 -6.26 -3.90
N MET A 167 9.59 -5.33 -3.37
CA MET A 167 9.70 -3.90 -3.69
C MET A 167 10.37 -3.13 -2.55
N SER A 168 11.23 -2.19 -2.90
CA SER A 168 11.83 -1.23 -1.98
C SER A 168 11.18 0.13 -2.18
N GLU A 169 10.63 0.69 -1.10
CA GLU A 169 10.00 2.02 -1.10
C GLU A 169 11.01 3.12 -0.75
N LEU A 170 10.94 4.21 -1.51
CA LEU A 170 11.72 5.43 -1.33
C LEU A 170 10.78 6.63 -1.21
N ILE A 171 11.05 7.48 -0.22
CA ILE A 171 10.23 8.66 0.08
C ILE A 171 10.76 9.87 -0.70
N LEU A 172 9.85 10.59 -1.36
CA LEU A 172 10.06 11.89 -2.02
C LEU A 172 9.20 12.96 -1.30
N ASP A 173 9.43 14.25 -1.57
CA ASP A 173 8.74 15.35 -0.85
C ASP A 173 7.20 15.29 -0.94
N GLN A 174 6.64 14.84 -2.07
CA GLN A 174 5.19 14.74 -2.30
C GLN A 174 4.82 13.46 -3.07
N ALA A 175 5.65 12.44 -2.93
CA ALA A 175 5.45 11.17 -3.61
C ALA A 175 6.22 10.07 -2.89
N THR A 176 5.88 8.82 -3.19
CA THR A 176 6.71 7.66 -2.89
C THR A 176 6.98 6.92 -4.19
N VAL A 177 8.11 6.23 -4.26
CA VAL A 177 8.42 5.34 -5.38
C VAL A 177 8.81 3.97 -4.84
N MET A 178 8.13 2.95 -5.34
CA MET A 178 8.49 1.57 -5.11
C MET A 178 9.23 1.05 -6.33
N VAL A 179 10.41 0.47 -6.12
CA VAL A 179 11.23 -0.13 -7.17
C VAL A 179 11.54 -1.56 -6.79
N GLU A 180 11.53 -2.49 -7.75
CA GLU A 180 11.92 -3.86 -7.46
C GLU A 180 13.34 -3.92 -6.85
N SER A 181 13.46 -4.59 -5.72
CA SER A 181 14.62 -4.53 -4.83
C SER A 181 15.91 -5.02 -5.51
N THR A 182 15.80 -5.84 -6.55
CA THR A 182 16.92 -6.34 -7.36
C THR A 182 17.59 -5.23 -8.18
N PHE A 183 16.86 -4.15 -8.51
CA PHE A 183 17.40 -2.99 -9.22
C PHE A 183 17.88 -1.90 -8.27
N VAL A 184 17.47 -1.93 -7.01
CA VAL A 184 17.82 -0.90 -6.02
C VAL A 184 19.24 -1.11 -5.49
N LYS A 185 20.05 -0.06 -5.59
CA LYS A 185 21.43 0.01 -5.12
C LYS A 185 21.59 1.15 -4.13
N ASN A 186 22.63 1.09 -3.31
CA ASN A 186 23.01 2.15 -2.38
C ASN A 186 21.91 2.53 -1.37
N THR A 187 21.03 1.58 -1.03
CA THR A 187 20.03 1.73 0.02
C THR A 187 20.21 0.63 1.07
N VAL A 188 19.64 0.85 2.26
CA VAL A 188 19.54 -0.12 3.34
C VAL A 188 18.06 -0.31 3.66
N PRO A 189 17.53 -1.54 3.57
CA PRO A 189 16.20 -1.88 4.07
C PRO A 189 16.08 -1.56 5.56
N THR A 190 15.02 -0.85 5.96
CA THR A 190 14.80 -0.42 7.35
C THR A 190 13.65 -1.17 8.01
N ARG A 191 12.54 -1.38 7.28
CA ARG A 191 11.31 -1.94 7.85
C ARG A 191 10.42 -2.59 6.81
N ILE A 192 9.94 -3.79 7.11
CA ILE A 192 8.92 -4.46 6.28
C ILE A 192 7.60 -3.73 6.46
N THR A 193 7.01 -3.31 5.34
CA THR A 193 5.74 -2.57 5.29
C THR A 193 4.63 -3.37 4.61
N GLY A 194 4.96 -4.34 3.76
CA GLY A 194 3.98 -5.18 3.06
C GLY A 194 4.29 -6.67 3.11
N TRP A 195 3.25 -7.50 3.22
CA TRP A 195 3.36 -8.96 3.21
C TRP A 195 2.42 -9.58 2.17
N LYS A 196 2.99 -10.49 1.37
CA LYS A 196 2.30 -11.40 0.45
C LYS A 196 2.36 -12.81 1.03
N PHE A 197 1.33 -13.60 0.79
CA PHE A 197 1.22 -14.97 1.29
C PHE A 197 1.25 -15.98 0.14
N GLU A 198 1.69 -17.20 0.43
CA GLU A 198 1.66 -18.32 -0.52
C GLU A 198 1.36 -19.63 0.21
N ALA A 199 0.76 -20.58 -0.52
CA ALA A 199 0.70 -21.97 -0.10
C ALA A 199 1.88 -22.77 -0.66
N SER A 200 2.76 -23.32 0.20
CA SER A 200 3.75 -24.32 -0.23
C SER A 200 3.35 -25.69 0.31
N GLY A 201 3.00 -26.61 -0.59
CA GLY A 201 2.66 -27.99 -0.23
C GLY A 201 1.56 -28.10 0.83
N SER A 202 0.47 -27.31 0.69
CA SER A 202 -0.68 -27.19 1.62
C SER A 202 -0.39 -26.53 2.98
N LYS A 203 0.82 -26.00 3.22
CA LYS A 203 1.12 -25.16 4.38
C LYS A 203 1.17 -23.68 4.00
N PRO A 204 0.37 -22.81 4.62
CA PRO A 204 0.49 -21.37 4.46
C PRO A 204 1.88 -20.92 4.89
N ARG A 205 2.52 -20.06 4.09
CA ARG A 205 3.76 -19.38 4.45
C ARG A 205 3.69 -17.91 4.03
N VAL A 206 4.44 -17.10 4.74
CA VAL A 206 4.73 -15.72 4.37
C VAL A 206 5.77 -15.78 3.26
N CYS A 207 5.49 -15.17 2.11
CA CYS A 207 6.57 -14.85 1.18
C CYS A 207 7.47 -13.86 1.89
N SER A 208 8.79 -14.02 1.78
CA SER A 208 9.76 -12.98 2.15
C SER A 208 9.20 -11.57 1.89
N ALA A 209 9.42 -10.62 2.81
CA ALA A 209 8.94 -9.23 2.76
C ALA A 209 8.57 -8.76 1.34
N ASN A 210 7.27 -8.51 1.12
CA ASN A 210 6.79 -8.07 -0.20
C ASN A 210 7.24 -6.64 -0.47
N GLU A 211 7.16 -5.80 0.56
CA GLU A 211 7.51 -4.39 0.48
C GLU A 211 8.33 -4.00 1.70
N THR A 212 9.36 -3.19 1.48
CA THR A 212 10.27 -2.74 2.54
C THR A 212 10.64 -1.28 2.31
N HIS A 213 10.53 -0.46 3.34
CA HIS A 213 11.08 0.88 3.33
C HIS A 213 12.61 0.79 3.27
N ALA A 214 13.23 1.56 2.39
CA ALA A 214 14.67 1.64 2.26
C ALA A 214 15.17 3.08 2.35
N VAL A 215 16.30 3.28 3.04
CA VAL A 215 16.97 4.59 3.16
C VAL A 215 18.31 4.57 2.44
N MET A 216 18.73 5.70 1.87
CA MET A 216 20.04 5.79 1.20
C MET A 216 21.18 5.53 2.19
N THR A 217 22.19 4.76 1.79
CA THR A 217 23.41 4.49 2.60
C THR A 217 24.17 5.76 2.97
N SER A 218 23.98 6.84 2.22
CA SER A 218 24.56 8.15 2.52
C SER A 218 23.95 8.86 3.74
N GLY A 219 22.97 8.26 4.44
CA GLY A 219 22.34 8.81 5.65
C GLY A 219 21.40 10.00 5.42
N ASN A 220 21.47 10.62 4.25
CA ASN A 220 20.52 11.62 3.83
C ASN A 220 19.26 10.89 3.31
N HIS A 221 18.09 11.22 3.87
CA HIS A 221 16.94 11.46 3.00
C HIS A 221 17.49 12.45 1.97
N LYS A 222 17.91 11.98 0.79
CA LYS A 222 18.24 12.91 -0.28
C LYS A 222 16.91 13.48 -0.71
N VAL A 223 16.49 14.51 0.04
CA VAL A 223 15.66 15.57 -0.50
C VAL A 223 16.34 15.89 -1.83
N PHE A 224 15.59 15.85 -2.91
CA PHE A 224 16.06 16.30 -4.22
C PHE A 224 16.21 17.85 -4.16
N ASN A 225 17.01 18.36 -3.22
CA ASN A 225 17.26 19.76 -2.90
C ASN A 225 18.69 19.92 -2.36
N ALA A 226 19.67 19.81 -3.26
CA ALA A 226 21.01 20.35 -3.06
C ALA A 226 21.18 21.68 -3.84
N GLY A 227 20.27 22.64 -3.60
CA GLY A 227 20.44 24.04 -4.02
C GLY A 227 20.53 24.32 -5.52
N LYS A 228 20.07 23.41 -6.40
CA LYS A 228 19.94 23.63 -7.84
C LYS A 228 18.46 23.61 -8.25
N PRO A 229 18.06 24.36 -9.29
CA PRO A 229 16.69 24.30 -9.80
C PRO A 229 16.32 22.84 -10.11
N LEU A 230 15.18 22.39 -9.59
CA LEU A 230 14.62 21.04 -9.78
C LEU A 230 14.86 20.57 -11.23
N PRO A 231 15.28 19.31 -11.48
CA PRO A 231 14.62 18.60 -12.55
C PRO A 231 13.16 18.48 -12.12
N LYS A 232 12.27 19.21 -12.77
CA LYS A 232 10.83 19.09 -12.55
C LYS A 232 10.50 17.62 -12.83
N LEU A 233 10.09 16.85 -11.81
CA LEU A 233 9.68 15.46 -11.99
C LEU A 233 8.30 15.44 -12.66
N ASP A 234 8.26 15.84 -13.93
CA ASP A 234 7.02 16.00 -14.68
C ASP A 234 6.47 14.66 -15.14
N ASN A 235 7.36 13.71 -15.43
CA ASN A 235 7.01 12.38 -15.91
C ASN A 235 7.92 11.29 -15.32
N VAL A 236 7.62 10.05 -15.67
CA VAL A 236 8.37 8.88 -15.18
C VAL A 236 9.82 8.86 -15.66
N ASP A 237 10.13 9.41 -16.84
CA ASP A 237 11.50 9.44 -17.35
C ASP A 237 12.37 10.41 -16.54
N ASP A 238 11.81 11.54 -16.12
CA ASP A 238 12.47 12.47 -15.21
C ASP A 238 12.76 11.81 -13.85
N LEU A 239 11.79 11.04 -13.33
CA LEU A 239 11.95 10.27 -12.10
C LEU A 239 13.06 9.22 -12.24
N LYS A 240 13.03 8.41 -13.29
CA LYS A 240 14.05 7.39 -13.57
C LYS A 240 15.44 8.02 -13.72
N ALA A 241 15.55 9.14 -14.44
CA ALA A 241 16.80 9.87 -14.58
C ALA A 241 17.32 10.38 -13.24
N ALA A 242 16.44 10.93 -12.40
CA ALA A 242 16.79 11.41 -11.07
C ALA A 242 17.28 10.27 -10.16
N LEU A 243 16.60 9.12 -10.16
CA LEU A 243 17.01 7.91 -9.43
C LEU A 243 18.37 7.38 -9.90
N ALA A 244 18.63 7.38 -11.21
CA ALA A 244 19.91 6.96 -11.78
C ALA A 244 21.06 7.92 -11.38
N VAL A 245 20.81 9.23 -11.40
CA VAL A 245 21.80 10.25 -11.00
C VAL A 245 22.25 10.08 -9.55
N VAL A 246 21.34 9.68 -8.66
CA VAL A 246 21.68 9.43 -7.26
C VAL A 246 22.21 8.02 -6.99
N GLY A 247 22.27 7.17 -8.03
CA GLY A 247 22.79 5.82 -7.99
C GLY A 247 21.86 4.81 -7.32
N VAL A 248 20.55 5.08 -7.31
CA VAL A 248 19.52 4.16 -6.79
C VAL A 248 19.24 3.04 -7.78
N ILE A 249 19.14 3.36 -9.07
CA ILE A 249 18.98 2.38 -10.17
C ILE A 249 20.17 2.40 -11.12
#